data_AF-A0A2T0W1Y0-F1
#
_entry.id   AF-A0A2T0W1Y0-F1
#
_cell.length_a   1.000
_cell.length_b   1.000
_cell.length_c   1.000
_cell.angle_alpha   90.00
_cell.angle_beta   90.00
_cell.angle_gamma   90.00
#
_symmetry.space_group_name_H-M   'P 1'
#
loop_
_entity.id
_entity.type
_entity.pdbx_description
1 polymer ?
#
loop_
_entity_poly.entity_id
_entity_poly.type
_entity_poly.pdbx_seq_one_letter_code
_entity_poly.pdbx_strand_id
1 'polypeptide(L)'
;MKAFIAAACLTASPAFAYDTMTSEICQNSWDALKDAVIPYREIFQAFTQTKVELAADGWCEVHDRQLGWDGAAQSSWRAKGVSGLGFRIETVDPLLNGQGLPDAMAVRLSDFEVGTRNYDASLRLRRMPEEGQLIVESYTLRHEDGSGIAASMIMDGAYFSSIGNMQTSLIGMRMSDLRAQVVVNQPLLDDLDVDLSDVNRVSVGSALRDVPRWNVSTDSRQAFLAMVADKEGTIDVEISSESGLGIMQAALPFLNMPDAHSDDDIATAVGVALSGVTIDVSWKSGEF
;
A
#
# COMPACT_ATOMS: atom_id res chain seq x y z
N MET A 1 40.80 7.00 -13.77
CA MET A 1 39.37 7.03 -14.08
C MET A 1 38.98 5.62 -14.50
N LYS A 2 38.86 4.62 -13.62
CA LYS A 2 38.40 4.65 -12.23
C LYS A 2 36.92 5.02 -12.13
N ALA A 3 36.10 3.99 -11.96
CA ALA A 3 35.33 3.80 -10.73
C ALA A 3 34.21 4.81 -10.40
N PHE A 4 33.91 5.76 -11.27
CA PHE A 4 32.84 6.76 -11.00
C PHE A 4 31.58 6.56 -11.85
N ILE A 5 31.64 5.87 -12.99
CA ILE A 5 30.50 5.75 -13.93
C ILE A 5 29.80 4.39 -13.83
N ALA A 6 30.52 3.33 -13.47
CA ALA A 6 29.90 2.10 -12.95
C ALA A 6 29.28 2.30 -11.55
N ALA A 7 29.54 3.44 -10.90
CA ALA A 7 28.97 3.86 -9.62
C ALA A 7 27.82 4.88 -9.77
N ALA A 8 27.47 5.31 -10.99
CA ALA A 8 26.53 6.43 -11.19
C ALA A 8 25.17 6.05 -11.79
N CYS A 9 24.96 4.81 -12.26
CA CYS A 9 23.65 4.40 -12.79
C CYS A 9 23.22 3.00 -12.37
N LEU A 10 23.75 2.50 -11.25
CA LEU A 10 22.95 1.65 -10.38
C LEU A 10 21.86 2.57 -9.83
N THR A 11 20.71 2.53 -10.49
CA THR A 11 19.45 3.15 -10.11
C THR A 11 19.29 3.08 -8.60
N ALA A 12 19.50 4.24 -7.98
CA ALA A 12 19.47 4.46 -6.56
C ALA A 12 18.09 4.15 -6.00
N SER A 13 17.92 2.91 -5.53
CA SER A 13 17.40 2.68 -4.20
C SER A 13 18.42 1.78 -3.49
N PRO A 14 18.85 2.09 -2.26
CA PRO A 14 20.10 1.56 -1.77
C PRO A 14 19.90 0.11 -1.31
N ALA A 15 20.56 -0.85 -1.96
CA ALA A 15 20.88 -2.13 -1.35
C ALA A 15 21.89 -1.98 -0.19
N PHE A 16 22.44 -0.77 0.01
CA PHE A 16 23.34 -0.38 1.11
C PHE A 16 22.67 0.36 2.27
N ALA A 17 21.35 0.63 2.20
CA ALA A 17 20.61 1.23 3.31
C ALA A 17 19.99 0.17 4.22
N TYR A 18 19.97 -1.08 3.77
CA TYR A 18 19.56 -2.20 4.59
C TYR A 18 20.81 -2.77 5.27
N ASP A 19 20.70 -3.16 6.53
CA ASP A 19 21.80 -3.82 7.24
C ASP A 19 22.31 -5.01 6.42
N THR A 20 23.59 -5.37 6.56
CA THR A 20 24.09 -6.64 6.03
C THR A 20 23.32 -7.78 6.70
N MET A 21 22.22 -8.18 6.08
CA MET A 21 21.38 -9.28 6.53
C MET A 21 22.20 -10.56 6.48
N THR A 22 22.31 -11.24 7.61
CA THR A 22 22.77 -12.62 7.66
C THR A 22 21.56 -13.53 7.73
N SER A 23 21.72 -14.82 7.41
CA SER A 23 20.61 -15.79 7.58
C SER A 23 20.08 -15.82 9.02
N GLU A 24 20.96 -15.60 10.01
CA GLU A 24 20.57 -15.48 11.41
C GLU A 24 19.74 -14.21 11.66
N ILE A 25 20.16 -13.05 11.14
CA ILE A 25 19.38 -11.80 11.27
C ILE A 25 18.03 -11.95 10.58
N CYS A 26 17.95 -12.57 9.41
CA CYS A 26 16.69 -12.85 8.73
C CYS A 26 15.75 -13.68 9.62
N GLN A 27 16.23 -14.79 10.17
CA GLN A 27 15.42 -15.63 11.04
C GLN A 27 15.00 -14.90 12.33
N ASN A 28 15.94 -14.23 13.01
CA ASN A 28 15.68 -13.51 14.26
C ASN A 28 14.73 -12.33 14.05
N SER A 29 14.82 -11.63 12.91
CA SER A 29 13.91 -10.52 12.58
C SER A 29 12.50 -11.01 12.31
N TRP A 30 12.37 -12.14 11.62
CA TRP A 30 11.08 -12.78 11.41
C TRP A 30 10.48 -13.25 12.74
N ASP A 31 11.29 -13.84 13.62
CA ASP A 31 10.87 -14.25 14.96
C ASP A 31 10.42 -13.04 15.81
N ALA A 32 11.19 -11.95 15.82
CA ALA A 32 10.84 -10.71 16.50
C ALA A 32 9.57 -10.05 15.93
N LEU A 33 9.39 -10.06 14.60
CA LEU A 33 8.17 -9.54 13.96
C LEU A 33 6.94 -10.36 14.33
N LYS A 34 7.06 -11.70 14.31
CA LYS A 34 5.97 -12.58 14.78
C LYS A 34 5.61 -12.21 16.21
N ASP A 35 6.61 -12.14 17.10
CA ASP A 35 6.40 -11.83 18.52
C ASP A 35 5.76 -10.46 18.74
N ALA A 36 6.10 -9.47 17.90
CA ALA A 36 5.48 -8.15 17.89
C ALA A 36 3.98 -8.19 17.50
N VAL A 37 3.59 -9.12 16.62
CA VAL A 37 2.22 -9.26 16.12
C VAL A 37 1.39 -10.25 16.96
N ILE A 38 2.03 -11.08 17.79
CA ILE A 38 1.36 -12.05 18.69
C ILE A 38 0.22 -11.43 19.55
N PRO A 39 0.34 -10.21 20.12
CA PRO A 39 -0.75 -9.57 20.85
C PRO A 39 -2.02 -9.33 20.01
N TYR A 40 -1.90 -9.38 18.68
CA TYR A 40 -2.98 -9.23 17.70
C TYR A 40 -3.41 -10.57 17.07
N ARG A 41 -3.12 -11.70 17.74
CA ARG A 41 -3.41 -13.07 17.26
C ARG A 41 -4.86 -13.34 16.87
N GLU A 42 -5.81 -12.60 17.44
CA GLU A 42 -7.24 -12.69 17.09
C GLU A 42 -7.54 -12.10 15.69
N ILE A 43 -6.66 -11.21 15.18
CA ILE A 43 -6.73 -10.59 13.86
C ILE A 43 -5.76 -11.27 12.89
N PHE A 44 -4.58 -11.71 13.36
CA PHE A 44 -3.55 -12.37 12.58
C PHE A 44 -3.25 -13.75 13.20
N GLN A 45 -3.85 -14.82 12.68
CA GLN A 45 -3.64 -16.17 13.22
C GLN A 45 -2.16 -16.58 13.19
N ALA A 46 -1.77 -17.39 14.18
CA ALA A 46 -0.40 -17.64 14.58
C ALA A 46 0.53 -18.10 13.43
N PHE A 47 1.56 -17.31 13.16
CA PHE A 47 2.70 -17.69 12.33
C PHE A 47 3.45 -18.88 12.97
N THR A 48 3.20 -20.09 12.49
CA THR A 48 3.96 -21.29 12.85
C THR A 48 5.29 -21.38 12.09
N GLN A 49 6.21 -22.20 12.62
CA GLN A 49 7.62 -22.36 12.23
C GLN A 49 7.91 -22.17 10.72
N THR A 50 8.26 -20.94 10.35
CA THR A 50 8.68 -20.58 9.00
C THR A 50 10.20 -20.47 8.98
N LYS A 51 10.84 -21.14 8.02
CA LYS A 51 12.28 -21.00 7.80
C LYS A 51 12.48 -19.76 6.94
N VAL A 52 13.34 -18.87 7.39
CA VAL A 52 13.72 -17.69 6.61
C VAL A 52 15.17 -17.85 6.14
N GLU A 53 15.39 -17.69 4.84
CA GLU A 53 16.71 -17.79 4.23
C GLU A 53 17.11 -16.45 3.61
N LEU A 54 18.42 -16.16 3.61
CA LEU A 54 18.95 -15.02 2.88
C LEU A 54 19.15 -15.43 1.42
N ALA A 55 18.40 -14.81 0.52
CA ALA A 55 18.58 -14.97 -0.91
C ALA A 55 19.83 -14.24 -1.41
N ALA A 56 20.35 -14.67 -2.56
CA ALA A 56 21.56 -14.12 -3.17
C ALA A 56 21.44 -12.64 -3.55
N ASP A 57 20.22 -12.15 -3.74
CA ASP A 57 19.95 -10.75 -4.03
C ASP A 57 19.99 -9.87 -2.78
N GLY A 58 20.00 -10.47 -1.57
CA GLY A 58 20.01 -9.81 -0.26
C GLY A 58 18.64 -9.68 0.40
N TRP A 59 17.58 -10.30 -0.13
CA TRP A 59 16.28 -10.38 0.55
C TRP A 59 16.24 -11.54 1.54
N CYS A 60 15.53 -11.36 2.65
CA CYS A 60 15.15 -12.46 3.53
C CYS A 60 13.88 -13.11 2.97
N GLU A 61 13.99 -14.33 2.46
CA GLU A 61 12.89 -15.09 1.88
C GLU A 61 12.28 -16.04 2.89
N VAL A 62 10.96 -15.94 3.02
CA VAL A 62 10.18 -16.77 3.93
C VAL A 62 9.77 -18.03 3.19
N HIS A 63 10.44 -19.14 3.50
CA HIS A 63 10.16 -20.44 2.90
C HIS A 63 9.26 -21.28 3.82
N ASP A 64 8.31 -21.96 3.21
CA ASP A 64 7.27 -22.67 3.96
C ASP A 64 7.78 -23.90 4.72
N ARG A 65 7.29 -24.03 5.96
CA ARG A 65 6.55 -25.21 6.40
C ARG A 65 5.37 -24.78 7.30
N GLN A 66 4.17 -24.78 6.72
CA GLN A 66 2.85 -24.58 7.34
C GLN A 66 2.65 -23.24 8.07
N LEU A 67 1.80 -22.38 7.51
CA LEU A 67 1.05 -21.34 8.23
C LEU A 67 -0.33 -21.90 8.59
N GLY A 68 -0.62 -22.06 9.88
CA GLY A 68 -1.96 -22.42 10.35
C GLY A 68 -2.84 -21.19 10.44
N TRP A 69 -3.59 -20.87 9.37
CA TRP A 69 -4.55 -19.75 9.34
C TRP A 69 -5.90 -20.11 9.99
N ASP A 70 -6.14 -21.36 10.39
CA ASP A 70 -7.46 -21.78 10.93
C ASP A 70 -7.37 -22.83 12.07
N GLY A 71 -6.19 -23.03 12.67
CA GLY A 71 -5.98 -24.09 13.65
C GLY A 71 -6.07 -25.52 13.07
N ALA A 72 -6.31 -25.67 11.77
CA ALA A 72 -6.11 -26.90 11.02
C ALA A 72 -4.82 -26.78 10.21
N ALA A 73 -4.02 -27.85 10.17
CA ALA A 73 -2.85 -27.89 9.32
C ALA A 73 -3.30 -28.05 7.85
N GLN A 74 -3.75 -26.99 7.18
CA GLN A 74 -4.22 -27.10 5.78
C GLN A 74 -4.34 -25.77 5.01
N SER A 75 -3.23 -25.08 4.76
CA SER A 75 -2.90 -24.48 3.44
C SER A 75 -1.61 -23.65 3.54
N SER A 76 -0.61 -23.98 2.73
CA SER A 76 0.51 -23.05 2.50
C SER A 76 -0.05 -21.80 1.80
N TRP A 77 0.53 -20.62 2.03
CA TRP A 77 0.26 -19.39 1.28
C TRP A 77 0.30 -19.59 -0.26
N ARG A 78 1.06 -20.56 -0.77
CA ARG A 78 0.98 -21.06 -2.17
C ARG A 78 -0.39 -21.57 -2.62
N ALA A 79 -1.14 -22.18 -1.71
CA ALA A 79 -2.51 -22.63 -1.95
C ALA A 79 -3.53 -21.48 -1.87
N LYS A 80 -3.09 -20.29 -1.43
CA LYS A 80 -3.81 -19.01 -1.51
C LYS A 80 -3.21 -18.12 -2.59
N GLY A 81 -2.55 -18.74 -3.58
CA GLY A 81 -1.97 -18.05 -4.73
C GLY A 81 -0.85 -17.09 -4.37
N VAL A 82 0.11 -17.47 -3.54
CA VAL A 82 1.30 -16.64 -3.28
C VAL A 82 2.55 -17.51 -3.33
N SER A 83 3.48 -17.24 -4.25
CA SER A 83 4.64 -18.13 -4.49
C SER A 83 5.94 -17.69 -3.81
N GLY A 84 6.13 -16.38 -3.59
CA GLY A 84 7.28 -15.73 -2.92
C GLY A 84 6.87 -14.72 -1.85
N LEU A 85 7.43 -14.78 -0.64
CA LEU A 85 7.35 -13.71 0.37
C LEU A 85 8.77 -13.35 0.77
N GLY A 86 9.16 -12.10 0.53
CA GLY A 86 10.47 -11.59 0.92
C GLY A 86 10.34 -10.32 1.75
N PHE A 87 11.29 -10.10 2.66
CA PHE A 87 11.41 -8.83 3.36
C PHE A 87 12.85 -8.33 3.46
N ARG A 88 13.00 -7.03 3.72
CA ARG A 88 14.24 -6.34 4.10
C ARG A 88 13.96 -5.33 5.18
N ILE A 89 14.92 -5.12 6.06
CA ILE A 89 14.80 -4.23 7.21
C ILE A 89 16.07 -3.36 7.31
N GLU A 90 15.88 -2.07 7.54
CA GLU A 90 16.92 -1.07 7.75
C GLU A 90 16.90 -0.70 9.23
N THR A 91 18.07 -0.73 9.87
CA THR A 91 18.22 -0.53 11.32
C THR A 91 17.43 -1.59 12.10
N VAL A 92 17.85 -2.85 11.99
CA VAL A 92 17.18 -4.01 12.59
C VAL A 92 17.41 -4.15 14.10
N ASP A 93 18.51 -3.61 14.62
CA ASP A 93 18.93 -3.77 16.01
C ASP A 93 17.86 -3.36 17.05
N PRO A 94 17.13 -2.22 16.91
CA PRO A 94 16.07 -1.87 17.85
C PRO A 94 14.95 -2.92 17.92
N LEU A 95 14.64 -3.57 16.79
CA LEU A 95 13.65 -4.65 16.75
C LEU A 95 14.15 -5.88 17.48
N LEU A 96 15.39 -6.32 17.18
CA LEU A 96 15.99 -7.51 17.80
C LEU A 96 16.21 -7.36 19.30
N ASN A 97 16.47 -6.14 19.76
CA ASN A 97 16.67 -5.83 21.18
C ASN A 97 15.36 -5.50 21.91
N GLY A 98 14.20 -5.52 21.23
CA GLY A 98 12.90 -5.16 21.80
C GLY A 98 12.78 -3.68 22.21
N GLN A 99 13.63 -2.82 21.64
CA GLN A 99 13.71 -1.39 21.94
C GLN A 99 12.83 -0.53 21.04
N GLY A 100 12.35 -1.06 19.91
CA GLY A 100 11.50 -0.32 18.99
C GLY A 100 11.23 -1.04 17.68
N LEU A 101 10.69 -0.28 16.73
CA LEU A 101 10.52 -0.71 15.34
C LEU A 101 11.75 -0.28 14.51
N PRO A 102 12.03 -0.94 13.38
CA PRO A 102 13.09 -0.52 12.46
C PRO A 102 12.78 0.84 11.81
N ASP A 103 13.80 1.41 11.16
CA ASP A 103 13.68 2.68 10.44
C ASP A 103 12.99 2.48 9.10
N ALA A 104 13.30 1.41 8.37
CA ALA A 104 12.56 1.06 7.17
C ALA A 104 12.36 -0.44 7.03
N MET A 105 11.27 -0.82 6.36
CA MET A 105 10.94 -2.19 6.04
C MET A 105 10.46 -2.25 4.59
N ALA A 106 10.96 -3.21 3.83
CA ALA A 106 10.40 -3.56 2.53
C ALA A 106 9.86 -4.98 2.58
N VAL A 107 8.73 -5.21 1.92
CA VAL A 107 8.08 -6.49 1.73
C VAL A 107 7.82 -6.69 0.24
N ARG A 108 8.02 -7.90 -0.26
CA ARG A 108 7.61 -8.31 -1.60
C ARG A 108 6.80 -9.58 -1.54
N LEU A 109 5.75 -9.64 -2.34
CA LEU A 109 5.00 -10.85 -2.66
C LEU A 109 5.19 -11.13 -4.14
N SER A 110 5.46 -12.38 -4.48
CA SER A 110 5.57 -12.82 -5.87
C SER A 110 4.44 -13.77 -6.20
N ASP A 111 3.92 -13.64 -7.43
CA ASP A 111 2.83 -14.48 -7.96
C ASP A 111 1.62 -14.49 -7.02
N PHE A 112 1.20 -13.31 -6.57
CA PHE A 112 0.05 -13.06 -5.71
C PHE A 112 -1.24 -13.06 -6.54
N GLU A 113 -2.11 -14.03 -6.31
CA GLU A 113 -3.38 -14.22 -7.01
C GLU A 113 -4.38 -13.13 -6.58
N VAL A 114 -4.83 -12.36 -7.56
CA VAL A 114 -5.88 -11.35 -7.42
C VAL A 114 -6.90 -11.63 -8.50
N GLY A 115 -8.12 -11.98 -8.09
CA GLY A 115 -9.15 -12.44 -9.01
C GLY A 115 -8.73 -13.71 -9.75
N THR A 116 -8.43 -13.58 -11.04
CA THR A 116 -8.05 -14.71 -11.90
C THR A 116 -6.59 -14.66 -12.39
N ARG A 117 -5.86 -13.61 -12.03
CA ARG A 117 -4.48 -13.37 -12.49
C ARG A 117 -3.51 -13.21 -11.33
N ASN A 118 -2.22 -13.33 -11.64
CA ASN A 118 -1.15 -13.26 -10.65
C ASN A 118 -0.34 -11.97 -10.79
N TYR A 119 -0.05 -11.35 -9.66
CA TYR A 119 0.62 -10.06 -9.57
C TYR A 119 1.86 -10.15 -8.69
N ASP A 120 2.87 -9.35 -9.01
CA ASP A 120 3.93 -9.06 -8.06
C ASP A 120 3.52 -7.83 -7.23
N ALA A 121 3.61 -7.95 -5.91
CA ALA A 121 3.35 -6.84 -5.01
C ALA A 121 4.61 -6.45 -4.24
N SER A 122 4.82 -5.16 -4.02
CA SER A 122 5.92 -4.66 -3.19
C SER A 122 5.46 -3.51 -2.31
N LEU A 123 5.87 -3.48 -1.06
CA LEU A 123 5.64 -2.38 -0.14
C LEU A 123 6.97 -1.96 0.49
N ARG A 124 7.26 -0.67 0.54
CA ARG A 124 8.39 -0.10 1.25
C ARG A 124 7.90 1.00 2.19
N LEU A 125 8.17 0.81 3.47
CA LEU A 125 7.80 1.69 4.57
C LEU A 125 9.06 2.29 5.17
N ARG A 126 9.03 3.57 5.50
CA ARG A 126 10.06 4.26 6.27
C ARG A 126 9.42 5.07 7.39
N ARG A 127 9.99 4.96 8.57
CA ARG A 127 9.68 5.78 9.73
C ARG A 127 10.62 6.96 9.79
N MET A 128 10.07 8.10 10.16
CA MET A 128 10.78 9.34 10.43
C MET A 128 10.38 9.77 11.85
N PRO A 129 11.01 9.17 12.89
CA PRO A 129 10.54 9.32 14.27
C PRO A 129 10.65 10.73 14.81
N GLU A 130 11.63 11.51 14.35
CA GLU A 130 11.85 12.90 14.79
C GLU A 130 10.73 13.81 14.27
N GLU A 131 10.25 13.55 13.06
CA GLU A 131 9.16 14.25 12.40
C GLU A 131 7.78 13.68 12.79
N GLY A 132 7.74 12.50 13.39
CA GLY A 132 6.50 11.79 13.71
C GLY A 132 5.78 11.29 12.45
N GLN A 133 6.52 10.88 11.42
CA GLN A 133 5.95 10.44 10.14
C GLN A 133 6.21 8.95 9.85
N LEU A 134 5.27 8.37 9.10
CA LEU A 134 5.41 7.09 8.42
C LEU A 134 5.20 7.33 6.93
N ILE A 135 6.20 6.99 6.14
CA ILE A 135 6.23 7.17 4.70
C ILE A 135 6.08 5.80 4.07
N VAL A 136 5.06 5.61 3.23
CA VAL A 136 5.06 4.54 2.23
C VAL A 136 5.87 5.08 1.05
N GLU A 137 7.15 4.71 1.00
CA GLU A 137 8.05 5.15 -0.07
C GLU A 137 7.61 4.56 -1.41
N SER A 138 7.12 3.32 -1.40
CA SER A 138 6.48 2.70 -2.55
C SER A 138 5.51 1.59 -2.14
N TYR A 139 4.39 1.52 -2.82
CA TYR A 139 3.49 0.38 -2.90
C TYR A 139 3.31 0.07 -4.37
N THR A 140 3.48 -1.18 -4.79
CA THR A 140 3.20 -1.61 -6.15
C THR A 140 2.42 -2.92 -6.13
N LEU A 141 1.54 -3.07 -7.11
CA LEU A 141 0.85 -4.30 -7.47
C LEU A 141 0.86 -4.33 -9.00
N ARG A 142 1.62 -5.24 -9.61
CA ARG A 142 1.84 -5.24 -11.07
C ARG A 142 1.67 -6.62 -11.65
N HIS A 143 0.91 -6.69 -12.73
CA HIS A 143 0.80 -7.88 -13.57
C HIS A 143 1.84 -7.83 -14.70
N GLU A 144 2.11 -8.98 -15.32
CA GLU A 144 3.12 -9.11 -16.40
C GLU A 144 2.80 -8.27 -17.65
N ASP A 145 1.52 -7.95 -17.88
CA ASP A 145 1.06 -7.08 -18.99
C ASP A 145 1.29 -5.58 -18.72
N GLY A 146 1.81 -5.22 -17.53
CA GLY A 146 2.06 -3.84 -17.11
C GLY A 146 0.88 -3.17 -16.41
N SER A 147 -0.29 -3.80 -16.38
CA SER A 147 -1.44 -3.32 -15.60
C SER A 147 -1.17 -3.37 -14.10
N GLY A 148 -1.87 -2.51 -13.35
CA GLY A 148 -1.81 -2.49 -11.90
C GLY A 148 -1.58 -1.11 -11.31
N ILE A 149 -1.13 -1.09 -10.06
CA ILE A 149 -1.12 0.07 -9.17
C ILE A 149 0.33 0.37 -8.74
N ALA A 150 0.67 1.65 -8.66
CA ALA A 150 1.81 2.13 -7.91
C ALA A 150 1.38 3.32 -7.03
N ALA A 151 1.80 3.37 -5.78
CA ALA A 151 1.48 4.46 -4.88
C ALA A 151 2.62 4.79 -3.91
N SER A 152 2.62 6.01 -3.38
CA SER A 152 3.45 6.45 -2.28
C SER A 152 2.61 7.37 -1.40
N MET A 153 2.81 7.34 -0.08
CA MET A 153 2.03 8.19 0.83
C MET A 153 2.87 8.66 2.01
N ILE A 154 2.51 9.81 2.57
CA ILE A 154 3.07 10.33 3.82
C ILE A 154 1.95 10.40 4.84
N MET A 155 2.22 9.81 6.01
CA MET A 155 1.32 9.83 7.15
C MET A 155 2.00 10.51 8.34
N ASP A 156 1.36 11.51 8.90
CA ASP A 156 1.76 12.20 10.12
C ASP A 156 1.11 11.58 11.36
N GLY A 157 1.69 11.84 12.53
CA GLY A 157 1.18 11.34 13.81
C GLY A 157 1.65 9.91 14.15
N ALA A 158 2.66 9.42 13.45
CA ALA A 158 3.21 8.08 13.55
C ALA A 158 4.22 7.93 14.71
N TYR A 159 3.81 8.24 15.94
CA TYR A 159 4.66 8.14 17.13
C TYR A 159 4.67 6.71 17.68
N PHE A 160 5.46 5.84 17.07
CA PHE A 160 5.64 4.46 17.54
C PHE A 160 6.73 4.40 18.61
N SER A 161 6.37 4.71 19.86
CA SER A 161 7.29 4.62 21.00
C SER A 161 7.54 3.18 21.48
N SER A 162 6.63 2.25 21.14
CA SER A 162 6.77 0.81 21.32
C SER A 162 5.78 0.07 20.43
N ILE A 163 5.97 -1.24 20.23
CA ILE A 163 5.00 -2.10 19.52
C ILE A 163 3.62 -2.04 20.18
N GLY A 164 3.55 -2.00 21.52
CA GLY A 164 2.28 -1.92 22.25
C GLY A 164 1.50 -0.61 22.04
N ASN A 165 2.20 0.49 21.70
CA ASN A 165 1.58 1.78 21.42
C ASN A 165 1.17 1.94 19.95
N MET A 166 1.48 0.96 19.10
CA MET A 166 1.24 1.03 17.66
C MET A 166 -0.25 1.19 17.31
N GLN A 167 -1.15 0.46 17.98
CA GLN A 167 -2.59 0.59 17.74
C GLN A 167 -3.13 2.00 17.99
N THR A 168 -2.72 2.62 19.10
CA THR A 168 -3.17 3.98 19.45
C THR A 168 -2.63 5.00 18.45
N SER A 169 -1.38 4.84 18.00
CA SER A 169 -0.77 5.73 17.01
C SER A 169 -1.43 5.56 15.63
N LEU A 170 -1.73 4.33 15.21
CA LEU A 170 -2.41 4.05 13.93
C LEU A 170 -3.78 4.75 13.83
N ILE A 171 -4.55 4.82 14.91
CA ILE A 171 -5.85 5.51 14.93
C ILE A 171 -5.68 7.03 14.78
N GLY A 172 -4.59 7.58 15.33
CA GLY A 172 -4.29 9.01 15.28
C GLY A 172 -3.59 9.47 14.01
N MET A 173 -3.18 8.55 13.14
CA MET A 173 -2.43 8.87 11.93
C MET A 173 -3.30 9.58 10.90
N ARG A 174 -2.68 10.56 10.24
CA ARG A 174 -3.32 11.36 9.19
C ARG A 174 -2.46 11.34 7.95
N MET A 175 -3.06 11.06 6.81
CA MET A 175 -2.41 11.14 5.50
C MET A 175 -2.32 12.61 5.07
N SER A 176 -1.11 13.13 4.90
CA SER A 176 -0.89 14.49 4.38
C SER A 176 -0.70 14.51 2.87
N ASP A 177 -0.13 13.43 2.32
CA ASP A 177 0.15 13.30 0.89
C ASP A 177 -0.05 11.84 0.44
N LEU A 178 -0.67 11.66 -0.73
CA LEU A 178 -0.76 10.40 -1.45
C LEU A 178 -0.55 10.69 -2.93
N ARG A 179 0.32 9.90 -3.55
CA ARG A 179 0.49 9.87 -5.00
C ARG A 179 0.26 8.46 -5.46
N ALA A 180 -0.61 8.28 -6.44
CA ALA A 180 -0.95 6.98 -7.00
C ALA A 180 -0.99 7.06 -8.52
N GLN A 181 -0.59 5.98 -9.16
CA GLN A 181 -0.76 5.75 -10.58
C GLN A 181 -1.43 4.39 -10.75
N VAL A 182 -2.48 4.34 -11.55
CA VAL A 182 -3.16 3.09 -11.89
C VAL A 182 -3.22 2.96 -13.40
N VAL A 183 -2.73 1.84 -13.93
CA VAL A 183 -2.91 1.46 -15.33
C VAL A 183 -4.19 0.65 -15.40
N VAL A 184 -5.28 1.29 -15.83
CA VAL A 184 -6.64 0.77 -15.84
C VAL A 184 -6.90 0.06 -17.16
N ASN A 185 -7.34 -1.19 -17.08
CA ASN A 185 -7.94 -1.95 -18.17
C ASN A 185 -9.03 -2.88 -17.60
N GLN A 186 -9.91 -3.43 -18.46
CA GLN A 186 -11.01 -4.28 -18.00
C GLN A 186 -10.53 -5.50 -17.18
N PRO A 187 -9.47 -6.23 -17.57
CA PRO A 187 -8.96 -7.33 -16.76
C PRO A 187 -8.54 -6.93 -15.34
N LEU A 188 -7.94 -5.74 -15.15
CA LEU A 188 -7.57 -5.26 -13.81
C LEU A 188 -8.82 -4.96 -12.97
N LEU A 189 -9.82 -4.33 -13.58
CA LEU A 189 -11.08 -4.04 -12.91
C LEU A 189 -11.79 -5.32 -12.47
N ASP A 190 -11.83 -6.32 -13.35
CA ASP A 190 -12.43 -7.63 -13.06
C ASP A 190 -11.70 -8.35 -11.91
N ASP A 191 -10.36 -8.31 -11.89
CA ASP A 191 -9.58 -8.95 -10.82
C ASP A 191 -9.74 -8.27 -9.47
N LEU A 192 -9.91 -6.94 -9.46
CA LEU A 192 -10.12 -6.15 -8.25
C LEU A 192 -11.59 -6.13 -7.79
N ASP A 193 -12.49 -6.84 -8.49
CA ASP A 193 -13.94 -6.83 -8.27
C ASP A 193 -14.54 -5.40 -8.32
N VAL A 194 -14.01 -4.58 -9.25
CA VAL A 194 -14.45 -3.20 -9.46
C VAL A 194 -15.36 -3.13 -10.68
N ASP A 195 -16.66 -3.00 -10.45
CA ASP A 195 -17.62 -2.76 -11.53
C ASP A 195 -17.82 -1.26 -11.77
N LEU A 196 -17.40 -0.79 -12.95
CA LEU A 196 -17.63 0.58 -13.42
C LEU A 196 -18.81 0.69 -14.40
N SER A 197 -19.66 -0.34 -14.53
CA SER A 197 -20.79 -0.36 -15.45
C SER A 197 -21.84 0.71 -15.12
N ASP A 198 -22.13 0.88 -13.83
CA ASP A 198 -23.05 1.90 -13.30
C ASP A 198 -22.42 3.30 -13.20
N VAL A 199 -21.08 3.36 -13.23
CA VAL A 199 -20.33 4.62 -13.24
C VAL A 199 -20.33 5.19 -14.65
N ASN A 200 -21.15 6.21 -14.86
CA ASN A 200 -21.26 6.91 -16.13
C ASN A 200 -20.94 8.40 -15.98
N ARG A 201 -20.72 9.07 -17.12
CA ARG A 201 -20.35 10.49 -17.18
C ARG A 201 -21.37 11.40 -16.47
N VAL A 202 -22.65 11.05 -16.47
CA VAL A 202 -23.71 11.82 -15.82
C VAL A 202 -23.62 11.68 -14.30
N SER A 203 -23.49 10.46 -13.78
CA SER A 203 -23.35 10.19 -12.35
C SER A 203 -22.11 10.89 -11.76
N VAL A 204 -20.96 10.77 -12.42
CA VAL A 204 -19.72 11.43 -11.96
C VAL A 204 -19.80 12.95 -12.11
N GLY A 205 -20.40 13.45 -13.19
CA GLY A 205 -20.64 14.88 -13.36
C GLY A 205 -21.55 15.46 -12.28
N SER A 206 -22.57 14.71 -11.85
CA SER A 206 -23.48 15.08 -10.76
C SER A 206 -22.75 15.07 -9.41
N ALA A 207 -22.02 13.99 -9.10
CA ALA A 207 -21.27 13.86 -7.85
C ALA A 207 -20.20 14.96 -7.68
N LEU A 208 -19.52 15.34 -8.77
CA LEU A 208 -18.52 16.41 -8.75
C LEU A 208 -19.13 17.82 -8.72
N ARG A 209 -20.43 17.99 -9.02
CA ARG A 209 -21.05 19.32 -9.15
C ARG A 209 -20.89 20.16 -7.89
N ASP A 210 -21.11 19.55 -6.74
CA ASP A 210 -21.18 20.24 -5.45
C ASP A 210 -19.85 20.22 -4.70
N VAL A 211 -18.84 19.51 -5.25
CA VAL A 211 -17.46 19.59 -4.77
C VAL A 211 -16.89 20.96 -5.13
N PRO A 212 -16.18 21.66 -4.25
CA PRO A 212 -15.54 22.93 -4.60
C PRO A 212 -14.37 22.78 -5.57
N ARG A 213 -14.10 23.82 -6.38
CA ARG A 213 -13.01 23.80 -7.38
C ARG A 213 -11.61 23.81 -6.78
N TRP A 214 -11.46 24.28 -5.55
CA TRP A 214 -10.18 24.23 -4.84
C TRP A 214 -9.88 22.85 -4.26
N ASN A 215 -10.89 21.99 -4.07
CA ASN A 215 -10.70 20.59 -3.71
C ASN A 215 -10.45 19.73 -4.96
N VAL A 216 -11.19 19.97 -6.05
CA VAL A 216 -11.02 19.24 -7.32
C VAL A 216 -11.05 20.24 -8.47
N SER A 217 -9.90 20.44 -9.10
CA SER A 217 -9.71 21.40 -10.19
C SER A 217 -10.60 21.08 -11.40
N THR A 218 -10.73 22.05 -12.32
CA THR A 218 -11.50 21.80 -13.55
C THR A 218 -10.84 20.73 -14.41
N ASP A 219 -9.50 20.69 -14.43
CA ASP A 219 -8.73 19.71 -15.20
C ASP A 219 -8.88 18.30 -14.60
N SER A 220 -8.80 18.17 -13.27
CA SER A 220 -9.05 16.90 -12.57
C SER A 220 -10.45 16.35 -12.85
N ARG A 221 -11.47 17.23 -12.90
CA ARG A 221 -12.84 16.82 -13.27
C ARG A 221 -12.92 16.30 -14.69
N GLN A 222 -12.27 16.97 -15.64
CA GLN A 222 -12.25 16.49 -17.02
C GLN A 222 -11.51 15.16 -17.13
N ALA A 223 -10.42 14.97 -16.39
CA ALA A 223 -9.70 13.71 -16.33
C ALA A 223 -10.58 12.56 -15.80
N PHE A 224 -11.32 12.76 -14.70
CA PHE A 224 -12.29 11.78 -14.21
C PHE A 224 -13.37 11.46 -15.25
N LEU A 225 -13.94 12.48 -15.91
CA LEU A 225 -14.97 12.27 -16.93
C LEU A 225 -14.44 11.56 -18.19
N ALA A 226 -13.15 11.73 -18.51
CA ALA A 226 -12.49 11.03 -19.60
C ALA A 226 -12.20 9.56 -19.22
N MET A 227 -11.66 9.32 -18.02
CA MET A 227 -11.43 7.98 -17.47
C MET A 227 -12.71 7.12 -17.51
N VAL A 228 -13.85 7.67 -17.08
CA VAL A 228 -15.13 6.95 -17.06
C VAL A 228 -15.67 6.65 -18.47
N ALA A 229 -15.29 7.46 -19.47
CA ALA A 229 -15.71 7.26 -20.85
C ALA A 229 -14.84 6.22 -21.57
N ASP A 230 -13.52 6.31 -21.39
CA ASP A 230 -12.56 5.47 -22.09
C ASP A 230 -12.35 4.12 -21.39
N LYS A 231 -12.31 4.12 -20.05
CA LYS A 231 -12.08 2.97 -19.14
C LYS A 231 -10.78 2.18 -19.38
N GLU A 232 -9.95 2.61 -20.32
CA GLU A 232 -8.66 2.03 -20.66
C GLU A 232 -7.60 3.14 -20.78
N GLY A 233 -6.58 3.08 -19.94
CA GLY A 233 -5.59 4.14 -19.85
C GLY A 233 -4.83 4.17 -18.53
N THR A 234 -4.14 5.28 -18.28
CA THR A 234 -3.42 5.53 -17.02
C THR A 234 -4.04 6.71 -16.30
N ILE A 235 -4.42 6.50 -15.04
CA ILE A 235 -4.82 7.56 -14.11
C ILE A 235 -3.67 7.85 -13.15
N ASP A 236 -3.26 9.11 -13.09
CA ASP A 236 -2.35 9.63 -12.07
C ASP A 236 -3.18 10.45 -11.08
N VAL A 237 -3.09 10.15 -9.78
CA VAL A 237 -3.82 10.80 -8.68
C VAL A 237 -2.83 11.34 -7.66
N GLU A 238 -2.98 12.60 -7.28
CA GLU A 238 -2.30 13.23 -6.15
C GLU A 238 -3.37 13.76 -5.18
N ILE A 239 -3.27 13.35 -3.92
CA ILE A 239 -4.15 13.80 -2.85
C ILE A 239 -3.27 14.45 -1.79
N SER A 240 -3.57 15.70 -1.44
CA SER A 240 -2.90 16.41 -0.35
C SER A 240 -3.89 16.96 0.65
N SER A 241 -3.50 17.05 1.93
CA SER A 241 -4.33 17.65 2.97
C SER A 241 -3.49 18.48 3.94
N GLU A 242 -3.82 19.77 4.05
CA GLU A 242 -3.13 20.69 4.97
C GLU A 242 -3.34 20.32 6.45
N SER A 243 -4.51 19.75 6.77
CA SER A 243 -4.86 19.32 8.13
C SER A 243 -4.61 17.82 8.37
N GLY A 244 -4.21 17.10 7.32
CA GLY A 244 -4.12 15.65 7.28
C GLY A 244 -5.49 14.95 7.23
N LEU A 245 -5.63 13.97 6.36
CA LEU A 245 -6.81 13.11 6.25
C LEU A 245 -6.68 11.92 7.20
N GLY A 246 -7.51 11.86 8.24
CA GLY A 246 -7.51 10.70 9.14
C GLY A 246 -7.84 9.41 8.38
N ILE A 247 -7.20 8.28 8.72
CA ILE A 247 -7.47 6.98 8.07
C ILE A 247 -8.97 6.63 8.10
N MET A 248 -9.67 6.96 9.19
CA MET A 248 -11.13 6.78 9.28
C MET A 248 -11.89 7.68 8.30
N GLN A 249 -11.43 8.91 8.06
CA GLN A 249 -12.04 9.82 7.07
C GLN A 249 -11.77 9.35 5.63
N ALA A 250 -10.62 8.71 5.40
CA ALA A 250 -10.27 8.13 4.11
C ALA A 250 -10.99 6.80 3.83
N ALA A 251 -11.28 5.99 4.86
CA ALA A 251 -11.81 4.64 4.68
C ALA A 251 -13.32 4.52 4.93
N LEU A 252 -13.87 5.18 5.96
CA LEU A 252 -15.30 5.05 6.32
C LEU A 252 -16.27 5.42 5.19
N PRO A 253 -16.04 6.47 4.38
CA PRO A 253 -16.94 6.83 3.30
C PRO A 253 -17.07 5.70 2.26
N PHE A 254 -15.97 5.02 1.94
CA PHE A 254 -15.95 3.93 0.96
C PHE A 254 -16.44 2.60 1.54
N LEU A 255 -16.27 2.37 2.84
CA LEU A 255 -16.85 1.20 3.53
C LEU A 255 -18.38 1.29 3.65
N ASN A 256 -18.93 2.50 3.74
CA ASN A 256 -20.38 2.74 3.83
C ASN A 256 -21.03 3.02 2.46
N MET A 257 -20.26 3.13 1.37
CA MET A 257 -20.78 3.33 0.01
C MET A 257 -21.74 2.23 -0.46
N PRO A 258 -21.54 0.93 -0.14
CA PRO A 258 -22.49 -0.12 -0.48
C PRO A 258 -23.89 0.07 0.15
N ASP A 259 -23.96 0.79 1.27
CA ASP A 259 -25.20 1.09 2.01
C ASP A 259 -25.76 2.49 1.66
N ALA A 260 -25.11 3.25 0.77
CA ALA A 260 -25.60 4.55 0.34
C ALA A 260 -26.79 4.36 -0.62
N HIS A 261 -27.99 4.71 -0.16
CA HIS A 261 -29.24 4.49 -0.91
C HIS A 261 -29.72 5.74 -1.67
N SER A 262 -29.02 6.87 -1.57
CA SER A 262 -29.36 8.11 -2.27
C SER A 262 -28.13 8.91 -2.70
N ASP A 263 -28.29 9.72 -3.77
CA ASP A 263 -27.27 10.65 -4.26
C ASP A 263 -26.82 11.66 -3.18
N ASP A 264 -27.72 12.03 -2.26
CA ASP A 264 -27.44 12.94 -1.15
C ASP A 264 -26.55 12.30 -0.07
N ASP A 265 -26.71 10.99 0.18
CA ASP A 265 -25.85 10.23 1.10
C ASP A 265 -24.43 10.13 0.54
N ILE A 266 -24.32 9.85 -0.77
CA ILE A 266 -23.05 9.82 -1.49
C ILE A 266 -22.38 11.19 -1.46
N ALA A 267 -23.12 12.26 -1.79
CA ALA A 267 -22.58 13.63 -1.78
C ALA A 267 -22.12 14.08 -0.38
N THR A 268 -22.85 13.69 0.67
CA THR A 268 -22.47 14.00 2.06
C THR A 268 -21.22 13.23 2.49
N ALA A 269 -21.15 11.93 2.21
CA ALA A 269 -20.00 11.09 2.52
C ALA A 269 -18.73 11.58 1.78
N VAL A 270 -18.87 11.92 0.50
CA VAL A 270 -17.82 12.52 -0.33
C VAL A 270 -17.44 13.91 0.19
N GLY A 271 -18.41 14.75 0.57
CA GLY A 271 -18.15 16.08 1.13
C GLY A 271 -17.34 16.05 2.43
N VAL A 272 -17.63 15.08 3.32
CA VAL A 272 -16.86 14.86 4.55
C VAL A 272 -15.45 14.34 4.23
N ALA A 273 -15.33 13.40 3.29
CA ALA A 273 -14.04 12.85 2.86
C ALA A 273 -13.11 13.90 2.23
N LEU A 274 -13.69 14.85 1.50
CA LEU A 274 -12.96 15.87 0.74
C LEU A 274 -12.71 17.18 1.50
N SER A 275 -13.24 17.32 2.71
CA SER A 275 -13.06 18.54 3.50
C SER A 275 -11.58 18.75 3.87
N GLY A 276 -10.98 19.83 3.37
CA GLY A 276 -9.56 20.13 3.61
C GLY A 276 -8.59 19.26 2.80
N VAL A 277 -9.08 18.66 1.71
CA VAL A 277 -8.31 17.79 0.80
C VAL A 277 -8.28 18.40 -0.59
N THR A 278 -7.10 18.42 -1.21
CA THR A 278 -6.93 18.73 -2.63
C THR A 278 -6.68 17.44 -3.38
N ILE A 279 -7.41 17.22 -4.47
CA ILE A 279 -7.26 16.07 -5.36
C ILE A 279 -6.94 16.57 -6.76
N ASP A 280 -5.74 16.24 -7.21
CA ASP A 280 -5.27 16.43 -8.57
C ASP A 280 -5.29 15.11 -9.31
N VAL A 281 -5.96 15.09 -10.47
CA VAL A 281 -6.08 13.88 -11.29
C VAL A 281 -5.70 14.21 -12.71
N SER A 282 -4.91 13.33 -13.32
CA SER A 282 -4.66 13.36 -14.75
C SER A 282 -4.97 12.01 -15.37
N TRP A 283 -5.47 12.05 -16.61
CA TRP A 283 -5.85 10.86 -17.37
C TRP A 283 -5.09 10.86 -18.69
N LYS A 284 -4.53 9.70 -19.02
CA LYS A 284 -3.90 9.42 -20.31
C LYS A 284 -4.58 8.19 -20.89
N SER A 285 -5.42 8.38 -21.90
CA SER A 285 -5.99 7.26 -22.64
C SER A 285 -4.90 6.48 -23.38
N GLY A 286 -5.09 5.18 -23.50
CA GLY A 286 -4.16 4.30 -24.22
C GLY A 286 -4.66 2.86 -24.22
N GLU A 287 -4.28 2.13 -25.26
CA GLU A 287 -4.48 0.68 -25.35
C GLU A 287 -3.37 -0.01 -24.55
N PHE A 288 -3.73 -0.81 -23.55
CA PHE A 288 -2.83 -1.56 -22.67
C PHE A 288 -3.21 -3.04 -22.64
#